data_AF-W4UTU8-F1
#
_entry.id   AF-W4UTU8-F1
#
_cell.length_a   1.000
_cell.length_b   1.000
_cell.length_c   1.000
_cell.angle_alpha   90.00
_cell.angle_beta   90.00
_cell.angle_gamma   90.00
#
_symmetry.space_group_name_H-M   'P 1'
#
loop_
_entity.id
_entity.type
_entity.pdbx_description
1 polymer ?
#
loop_
_entity_poly.entity_id
_entity_poly.type
_entity_poly.pdbx_seq_one_letter_code
_entity_poly.pdbx_strand_id
1 'polypeptide(L)'
;MDRTGNPDALNINKEYIWAMFAMNLNLAYYFYENGSSRGDVIHKKLEKYKGTVQSNGYAPYKSLRGEILRVSCFQHCKRKFLDLQGNPDADKIIELINRLYQQEHKHCIGADEWTQEDNLKWRRKYSKDIMKALKVALKRIISSPEYPPKSQMYTAANYMLGEWKGLENIFSSGIYKLDTNTIERLNRYISLSRRNSLFFVSHRGAERGAIFYSLACSCRLGGINSFEYLSDVINKAASLPPDTSLEKYRNLLPDKWSKK
;
A
#
# COMPACT_ATOMS: atom_id res chain seq x y z
N MET A 1 -23.13 12.28 -12.71
CA MET A 1 -24.22 12.98 -13.43
C MET A 1 -23.62 14.20 -14.07
N ASP A 2 -23.40 14.14 -15.37
CA ASP A 2 -23.15 15.32 -16.19
C ASP A 2 -24.52 15.86 -16.67
N ARG A 3 -24.72 17.17 -16.63
CA ARG A 3 -25.99 17.86 -16.94
C ARG A 3 -26.10 18.18 -18.43
N THR A 4 -25.70 17.25 -19.28
CA THR A 4 -25.86 17.37 -20.73
C THR A 4 -26.48 16.06 -21.20
N GLY A 5 -27.79 16.09 -21.49
CA GLY A 5 -28.57 14.95 -21.96
C GLY A 5 -28.15 14.49 -23.36
N ASN A 6 -26.92 14.01 -23.50
CA ASN A 6 -26.41 13.39 -24.70
C ASN A 6 -26.71 11.87 -24.64
N PRO A 7 -27.55 11.31 -25.52
CA PRO A 7 -27.87 9.88 -25.54
C PRO A 7 -26.69 8.98 -25.94
N ASP A 8 -25.61 9.55 -26.51
CA ASP A 8 -24.34 8.85 -26.79
C ASP A 8 -23.27 9.05 -25.70
N ALA A 9 -23.63 9.65 -24.56
CA ALA A 9 -22.72 9.68 -23.41
C ALA A 9 -22.57 8.25 -22.87
N LEU A 10 -21.44 7.61 -23.18
CA LEU A 10 -21.01 6.36 -22.55
C LEU A 10 -21.28 6.47 -21.04
N ASN A 11 -22.06 5.54 -20.51
CA ASN A 11 -22.43 5.54 -19.11
C ASN A 11 -21.19 5.14 -18.29
N ILE A 12 -20.34 6.11 -17.95
CA ILE A 12 -19.07 5.88 -17.25
C ILE A 12 -19.39 5.59 -15.79
N ASN A 13 -19.51 4.31 -15.46
CA ASN A 13 -19.63 3.86 -14.08
C ASN A 13 -18.28 4.01 -13.36
N LYS A 14 -18.34 4.41 -12.08
CA LYS A 14 -17.15 4.48 -11.22
C LYS A 14 -16.73 3.07 -10.82
N GLU A 15 -15.63 2.61 -11.38
CA GLU A 15 -15.08 1.28 -11.11
C GLU A 15 -13.72 1.32 -10.41
N TYR A 16 -13.37 0.19 -9.80
CA TYR A 16 -12.18 0.05 -8.96
C TYR A 16 -11.29 -1.10 -9.43
N ILE A 17 -9.98 -0.84 -9.40
CA ILE A 17 -8.94 -1.86 -9.55
C ILE A 17 -8.24 -1.97 -8.20
N TRP A 18 -8.06 -3.19 -7.72
CA TRP A 18 -7.33 -3.48 -6.50
C TRP A 18 -5.86 -3.65 -6.80
N ALA A 19 -5.02 -3.30 -5.84
CA ALA A 19 -3.58 -3.40 -5.96
C ALA A 19 -2.96 -3.94 -4.67
N MET A 20 -2.01 -4.84 -4.83
CA MET A 20 -1.18 -5.41 -3.78
C MET A 20 0.28 -5.34 -4.19
N PHE A 21 1.16 -5.28 -3.20
CA PHE A 21 2.60 -5.27 -3.42
C PHE A 21 3.27 -6.26 -2.48
N ALA A 22 3.92 -7.28 -3.05
CA ALA A 22 4.75 -8.23 -2.33
C ALA A 22 6.15 -7.63 -2.15
N MET A 23 6.36 -6.94 -1.02
CA MET A 23 7.59 -6.17 -0.74
C MET A 23 8.87 -7.01 -0.83
N ASN A 24 8.81 -8.27 -0.42
CA ASN A 24 9.95 -9.19 -0.41
C ASN A 24 10.30 -9.73 -1.82
N LEU A 25 9.35 -9.70 -2.75
CA LEU A 25 9.53 -10.19 -4.12
C LEU A 25 9.65 -9.07 -5.15
N ASN A 26 9.45 -7.81 -4.74
CA ASN A 26 9.29 -6.68 -5.65
C ASN A 26 8.20 -6.89 -6.72
N LEU A 27 7.14 -7.62 -6.39
CA LEU A 27 6.02 -7.89 -7.31
C LEU A 27 4.80 -7.03 -7.00
N ALA A 28 4.35 -6.27 -8.00
CA ALA A 28 3.06 -5.61 -8.00
C ALA A 28 1.99 -6.55 -8.56
N TYR A 29 0.84 -6.61 -7.89
CA TYR A 29 -0.30 -7.40 -8.32
C TYR A 29 -1.56 -6.54 -8.33
N TYR A 30 -2.06 -6.29 -9.52
CA TYR A 30 -3.35 -5.65 -9.75
C TYR A 30 -4.37 -6.69 -10.16
N PHE A 31 -5.59 -6.51 -9.68
CA PHE A 31 -6.70 -7.35 -10.09
C PHE A 31 -7.99 -6.55 -10.12
N TYR A 32 -8.90 -7.02 -10.96
CA TYR A 32 -10.16 -6.38 -11.23
C TYR A 32 -11.29 -7.37 -10.93
N GLU A 33 -12.28 -6.93 -10.16
CA GLU A 33 -13.40 -7.76 -9.74
C GLU A 33 -14.71 -7.03 -10.07
N ASN A 34 -15.06 -7.00 -11.36
CA ASN A 34 -16.26 -6.34 -11.89
C ASN A 34 -16.46 -4.91 -11.36
N GLY A 35 -15.36 -4.18 -11.16
CA GLY A 35 -15.36 -2.81 -10.69
C GLY A 35 -15.79 -2.64 -9.23
N SER A 36 -15.88 -3.70 -8.42
CA SER A 36 -16.29 -3.62 -7.02
C SER A 36 -15.21 -3.01 -6.11
N SER A 37 -15.60 -2.08 -5.23
CA SER A 37 -14.77 -1.58 -4.11
C SER A 37 -15.12 -2.21 -2.77
N ARG A 38 -15.96 -3.24 -2.75
CA ARG A 38 -16.45 -3.84 -1.51
C ARG A 38 -15.34 -4.61 -0.79
N GLY A 39 -15.40 -4.64 0.54
CA GLY A 39 -14.38 -5.29 1.36
C GLY A 39 -14.33 -6.81 1.22
N ASP A 40 -15.44 -7.44 0.84
CA ASP A 40 -15.53 -8.87 0.54
C ASP A 40 -14.51 -9.32 -0.52
N VAL A 41 -14.21 -8.47 -1.50
CA VAL A 41 -13.21 -8.73 -2.54
C VAL A 41 -11.84 -9.01 -1.93
N ILE A 42 -11.35 -8.15 -1.03
CA ILE A 42 -10.04 -8.36 -0.41
C ILE A 42 -10.07 -9.50 0.62
N HIS A 43 -11.18 -9.69 1.33
CA HIS A 43 -11.34 -10.80 2.26
C HIS A 43 -11.24 -12.16 1.56
N LYS A 44 -11.97 -12.34 0.46
CA LYS A 44 -11.88 -13.54 -0.38
C LYS A 44 -10.48 -13.73 -0.94
N LYS A 45 -9.83 -12.64 -1.37
CA LYS A 45 -8.48 -12.72 -1.95
C LYS A 45 -7.41 -13.13 -0.94
N LEU A 46 -7.58 -12.75 0.32
CA LEU A 46 -6.62 -13.02 1.41
C LEU A 46 -7.06 -14.16 2.34
N GLU A 47 -8.13 -14.89 2.03
CA GLU A 47 -8.73 -15.89 2.92
C GLU A 47 -7.72 -16.94 3.43
N LYS A 48 -6.83 -17.39 2.54
CA LYS A 48 -5.78 -18.39 2.85
C LYS A 48 -4.41 -17.76 3.14
N TYR A 49 -4.30 -16.44 3.10
CA TYR A 49 -3.03 -15.75 3.29
C TYR A 49 -2.65 -15.73 4.77
N LYS A 50 -1.40 -16.11 5.05
CA LYS A 50 -0.79 -16.05 6.37
C LYS A 50 0.43 -15.16 6.29
N GLY A 51 0.53 -14.19 7.18
CA GLY A 51 1.64 -13.24 7.20
C GLY A 51 1.19 -11.80 7.43
N THR A 52 1.90 -10.85 6.87
CA THR A 52 1.70 -9.44 7.18
C THR A 52 1.00 -8.72 6.04
N VAL A 53 0.04 -7.86 6.40
CA VAL A 53 -0.61 -6.92 5.47
C VAL A 53 -0.40 -5.51 5.97
N GLN A 54 0.37 -4.73 5.21
CA GLN A 54 0.50 -3.30 5.43
C GLN A 54 -0.52 -2.54 4.59
N SER A 55 -1.33 -1.71 5.25
CA SER A 55 -2.43 -1.00 4.60
C SER A 55 -2.66 0.37 5.22
N ASN A 56 -3.43 1.19 4.52
CA ASN A 56 -3.99 2.39 5.12
C ASN A 56 -5.13 2.03 6.10
N GLY A 57 -5.71 3.05 6.74
CA GLY A 57 -6.83 2.84 7.67
C GLY A 57 -8.20 2.70 7.00
N TYR A 58 -8.28 2.20 5.75
CA TYR A 58 -9.57 1.90 5.12
C TYR A 58 -10.26 0.72 5.81
N ALA A 59 -11.58 0.84 6.04
CA ALA A 59 -12.32 -0.03 6.95
C ALA A 59 -12.22 -1.53 6.61
N PRO A 60 -12.34 -1.97 5.34
CA PRO A 60 -12.12 -3.37 4.95
C PRO A 60 -10.79 -3.98 5.36
N TYR A 61 -9.71 -3.19 5.41
CA TYR A 61 -8.42 -3.71 5.86
C TYR A 61 -8.35 -3.87 7.38
N LYS A 62 -9.14 -3.08 8.13
CA LYS A 62 -9.26 -3.24 9.59
C LYS A 62 -10.09 -4.45 9.99
N SER A 63 -11.00 -4.89 9.11
CA SER A 63 -11.81 -6.10 9.31
C SER A 63 -11.08 -7.39 8.90
N LEU A 64 -9.83 -7.34 8.42
CA LEU A 64 -9.05 -8.55 8.19
C LEU A 64 -8.90 -9.34 9.49
N ARG A 65 -9.06 -10.67 9.40
CA ARG A 65 -9.02 -11.65 10.50
C ARG A 65 -8.12 -12.82 10.12
N GLY A 66 -7.94 -13.77 11.03
CA GLY A 66 -7.11 -14.96 10.83
C GLY A 66 -5.65 -14.73 11.21
N GLU A 67 -4.74 -15.44 10.54
CA GLU A 67 -3.29 -15.42 10.78
C GLU A 67 -2.60 -14.23 10.08
N ILE A 68 -3.27 -13.07 10.06
CA ILE A 68 -2.79 -11.84 9.44
C ILE A 68 -2.32 -10.86 10.50
N LEU A 69 -1.03 -10.50 10.46
CA LEU A 69 -0.50 -9.37 11.21
C LEU A 69 -0.80 -8.08 10.41
N ARG A 70 -1.68 -7.23 10.94
CA ARG A 70 -1.97 -5.93 10.33
C ARG A 70 -0.92 -4.89 10.72
N VAL A 71 -0.40 -4.19 9.72
CA VAL A 71 0.51 -3.05 9.86
C VAL A 71 -0.14 -1.80 9.27
N SER A 72 -0.08 -0.69 10.00
CA SER A 72 -0.72 0.57 9.61
C SER A 72 0.26 1.52 8.91
N CYS A 73 -0.23 2.69 8.49
CA CYS A 73 0.55 3.69 7.76
C CYS A 73 0.60 5.02 8.53
N PHE A 74 1.80 5.46 8.91
CA PHE A 74 1.99 6.74 9.60
C PHE A 74 1.58 7.93 8.73
N GLN A 75 1.87 7.89 7.43
CA GLN A 75 1.58 9.01 6.52
C GLN A 75 0.08 9.33 6.48
N HIS A 76 -0.79 8.31 6.49
CA HIS A 76 -2.24 8.50 6.54
C HIS A 76 -2.71 9.11 7.87
N CYS A 77 -2.09 8.74 8.99
CA CYS A 77 -2.38 9.34 10.29
C CYS A 77 -1.89 10.80 10.33
N LYS A 78 -0.64 11.03 9.91
CA LYS A 78 0.00 12.35 9.86
C LYS A 78 -0.80 13.36 9.03
N ARG A 79 -1.33 12.95 7.88
CA ARG A 79 -2.09 13.84 6.99
C ARG A 79 -3.27 14.52 7.70
N LYS A 80 -3.94 13.82 8.61
CA LYS A 80 -5.06 14.39 9.38
C LYS A 80 -4.63 15.52 10.33
N PHE A 81 -3.38 15.53 10.76
CA PHE A 81 -2.82 16.60 11.57
C PHE A 81 -2.23 17.73 10.70
N LEU A 82 -1.73 17.41 9.51
CA LEU A 82 -1.29 18.44 8.55
C LEU A 82 -2.43 19.38 8.14
N ASP A 83 -3.65 18.86 8.03
CA ASP A 83 -4.85 19.68 7.77
C ASP A 83 -5.18 20.64 8.94
N LEU A 84 -4.50 20.48 10.10
CA LEU A 84 -4.67 21.25 11.34
C LEU A 84 -3.39 22.01 11.75
N GLN A 85 -2.44 22.16 10.83
CA GLN A 85 -1.16 22.81 11.09
C GLN A 85 -1.35 24.24 11.61
N GLY A 86 -0.48 24.65 12.54
CA GLY A 86 -0.55 25.93 13.25
C GLY A 86 -1.28 25.84 14.59
N ASN A 87 -1.99 24.74 14.86
CA ASN A 87 -2.38 24.37 16.22
C ASN A 87 -1.18 23.71 16.94
N PRO A 88 -0.79 24.18 18.15
CA PRO A 88 0.39 23.65 18.85
C PRO A 88 0.37 22.14 19.11
N ASP A 89 -0.81 21.56 19.34
CA ASP A 89 -0.97 20.13 19.59
C ASP A 89 -0.84 19.30 18.31
N ALA A 90 -1.38 19.79 17.19
CA ALA A 90 -1.18 19.16 15.88
C ALA A 90 0.29 19.22 15.46
N ASP A 91 0.90 20.40 15.59
CA ASP A 91 2.31 20.62 15.25
C ASP A 91 3.22 19.71 16.07
N LYS A 92 2.90 19.49 17.35
CA LYS A 92 3.65 18.55 18.18
C LYS A 92 3.55 17.11 17.69
N ILE A 93 2.36 16.66 17.28
CA ILE A 93 2.19 15.32 16.69
C ILE A 93 2.98 15.20 15.38
N ILE A 94 2.92 16.22 14.51
CA ILE A 94 3.66 16.26 13.24
C ILE A 94 5.16 16.17 13.49
N GLU A 95 5.69 16.94 14.45
CA GLU A 95 7.11 16.93 14.84
C GLU A 95 7.55 15.53 15.28
N LEU A 96 6.78 14.88 16.15
CA LEU A 96 7.10 13.53 16.63
C LEU A 96 7.09 12.49 15.49
N ILE A 97 6.13 12.56 14.58
CA ILE A 97 6.11 11.68 13.41
C ILE A 97 7.29 11.98 12.48
N ASN A 98 7.63 13.25 12.26
CA ASN A 98 8.80 13.63 11.47
C ASN A 98 10.10 13.07 12.07
N ARG A 99 10.23 13.07 13.40
CA ARG A 99 11.36 12.45 14.09
C ARG A 99 11.43 10.94 13.81
N LEU A 100 10.31 10.22 13.71
CA LEU A 100 10.34 8.81 13.28
C LEU A 100 10.96 8.67 11.88
N TYR A 101 10.49 9.45 10.91
CA TYR A 101 11.03 9.42 9.54
C TYR A 101 12.51 9.80 9.48
N GLN A 102 12.94 10.82 10.24
CA GLN A 102 14.34 11.22 10.32
C GLN A 102 15.23 10.09 10.84
N GLN A 103 14.82 9.37 11.89
CA GLN A 103 15.60 8.24 12.40
C GLN A 103 15.56 7.04 11.45
N GLU A 104 14.44 6.81 10.78
CA GLU A 104 14.27 5.77 9.77
C GLU A 104 15.19 5.99 8.57
N HIS A 105 15.41 7.24 8.15
CA HIS A 105 16.28 7.55 7.01
C HIS A 105 17.79 7.45 7.31
N LYS A 106 18.18 7.35 8.59
CA LYS A 106 19.61 7.24 8.93
C LYS A 106 20.22 5.91 8.47
N HIS A 107 19.40 4.87 8.35
CA HIS A 107 19.86 3.52 8.03
C HIS A 107 18.89 2.85 7.07
N CYS A 108 19.42 2.16 6.07
CA CYS A 108 18.63 1.46 5.06
C CYS A 108 19.18 0.05 4.88
N ILE A 109 18.29 -0.95 4.82
CA ILE A 109 18.70 -2.33 4.57
C ILE A 109 19.45 -2.41 3.23
N GLY A 110 20.63 -3.03 3.24
CA GLY A 110 21.51 -3.18 2.08
C GLY A 110 22.41 -1.98 1.79
N ALA A 111 22.23 -0.84 2.48
CA ALA A 111 23.21 0.24 2.50
C ALA A 111 24.13 0.08 3.72
N ASP A 112 25.41 0.38 3.56
CA ASP A 112 26.42 0.27 4.63
C ASP A 112 26.39 -1.09 5.36
N GLU A 113 26.10 -2.17 4.61
CA GLU A 113 25.98 -3.55 5.09
C GLU A 113 24.86 -3.79 6.14
N TRP A 114 23.91 -2.86 6.29
CA TRP A 114 22.81 -3.01 7.24
C TRP A 114 21.92 -4.20 6.91
N THR A 115 21.85 -5.14 7.85
CA THR A 115 20.96 -6.28 7.75
C THR A 115 19.54 -5.92 8.22
N GLN A 116 18.59 -6.84 7.99
CA GLN A 116 17.24 -6.70 8.54
C GLN A 116 17.24 -6.69 10.08
N GLU A 117 18.18 -7.41 10.70
CA GLU A 117 18.31 -7.49 12.15
C GLU A 117 18.85 -6.18 12.74
N ASP A 118 19.87 -5.59 12.12
CA ASP A 118 20.43 -4.30 12.53
C ASP A 118 19.36 -3.21 12.42
N ASN A 119 18.62 -3.19 11.30
CA ASN A 119 17.52 -2.24 11.13
C ASN A 119 16.44 -2.41 12.21
N LEU A 120 16.11 -3.65 12.58
CA LEU A 120 15.16 -3.91 13.66
C LEU A 120 15.67 -3.43 15.03
N LYS A 121 16.95 -3.69 15.35
CA LYS A 121 17.58 -3.22 16.61
C LYS A 121 17.53 -1.71 16.71
N TRP A 122 17.92 -1.02 15.64
CA TRP A 122 17.85 0.44 15.54
C TRP A 122 16.44 0.97 15.72
N ARG A 123 15.48 0.39 14.98
CA ARG A 123 14.06 0.72 15.08
C ARG A 123 13.53 0.62 16.49
N ARG A 124 13.78 -0.50 17.17
CA ARG A 124 13.35 -0.70 18.57
C ARG A 124 13.95 0.34 19.51
N LYS A 125 15.21 0.75 19.28
CA LYS A 125 15.89 1.77 20.07
C LYS A 125 15.24 3.15 19.91
N TYR A 126 15.13 3.67 18.68
CA TYR A 126 14.66 5.05 18.47
C TYR A 126 13.15 5.21 18.65
N SER A 127 12.36 4.19 18.28
CA SER A 127 10.90 4.31 18.24
C SER A 127 10.28 4.32 19.63
N LYS A 128 10.89 3.67 20.62
CA LYS A 128 10.34 3.49 21.97
C LYS A 128 9.88 4.79 22.60
N ASP A 129 10.78 5.77 22.68
CA ASP A 129 10.48 7.04 23.35
C ASP A 129 9.58 7.93 22.51
N ILE A 130 9.76 7.92 21.18
CA ILE A 130 8.94 8.70 20.26
C ILE A 130 7.49 8.21 20.26
N MET A 131 7.28 6.90 20.19
CA MET A 131 5.96 6.27 20.26
C MET A 131 5.29 6.51 21.62
N LYS A 132 6.04 6.44 22.72
CA LYS A 132 5.53 6.78 24.05
C LYS A 132 5.06 8.23 24.10
N ALA A 133 5.87 9.18 23.63
CA ALA A 133 5.52 10.60 23.59
C ALA A 133 4.29 10.85 22.71
N LEU A 134 4.21 10.22 21.53
CA LEU A 134 3.04 10.28 20.65
C LEU A 134 1.78 9.80 21.37
N LYS A 135 1.82 8.65 22.05
CA LYS A 135 0.66 8.09 22.75
C LYS A 135 0.16 9.01 23.85
N VAL A 136 1.08 9.62 24.59
CA VAL A 136 0.76 10.60 25.65
C VAL A 136 0.09 11.83 25.05
N ALA A 137 0.67 12.41 24.00
CA ALA A 137 0.10 13.58 23.33
C ALA A 137 -1.30 13.31 22.76
N LEU A 138 -1.49 12.16 22.11
CA LEU A 138 -2.81 11.76 21.57
C LEU A 138 -3.85 11.58 22.69
N LYS A 139 -3.48 10.93 23.80
CA LYS A 139 -4.40 10.76 24.93
C LYS A 139 -4.77 12.08 25.58
N ARG A 140 -3.81 13.01 25.71
CA ARG A 140 -4.08 14.36 26.20
C ARG A 140 -5.11 15.08 25.31
N ILE A 141 -4.96 14.99 23.99
CA ILE A 141 -5.93 15.57 23.04
C ILE A 141 -7.34 15.00 23.27
N ILE A 142 -7.47 13.67 23.40
CA ILE A 142 -8.77 13.00 23.61
C ILE A 142 -9.42 13.38 24.94
N SER A 143 -8.62 13.61 25.98
CA SER A 143 -9.11 14.00 27.31
C SER A 143 -9.26 15.51 27.51
N SER A 144 -8.84 16.32 26.54
CA SER A 144 -8.88 17.78 26.65
C SER A 144 -10.31 18.31 26.44
N PRO A 145 -10.82 19.19 27.31
CA PRO A 145 -12.10 19.85 27.09
C PRO A 145 -12.06 20.81 25.89
N GLU A 146 -10.87 21.25 25.45
CA GLU A 146 -10.69 22.09 24.26
C GLU A 146 -11.09 21.37 22.97
N TYR A 147 -10.97 20.04 22.94
CA TYR A 147 -11.23 19.22 21.76
C TYR A 147 -12.41 18.28 22.00
N PRO A 148 -13.65 18.78 21.89
CA PRO A 148 -14.83 17.93 22.03
C PRO A 148 -14.85 16.83 20.97
N PRO A 149 -15.60 15.72 21.18
CA PRO A 149 -15.56 14.52 20.32
C PRO A 149 -15.79 14.75 18.82
N LYS A 150 -16.49 15.83 18.46
CA LYS A 150 -16.81 16.18 17.07
C LYS A 150 -15.77 17.13 16.44
N SER A 151 -14.80 17.62 17.21
CA SER A 151 -13.73 18.47 16.69
C SER A 151 -12.83 17.68 15.73
N GLN A 152 -12.22 18.39 14.78
CA GLN A 152 -11.29 17.79 13.82
C GLN A 152 -10.06 17.22 14.54
N MET A 153 -9.55 17.92 15.57
CA MET A 153 -8.44 17.48 16.40
C MET A 153 -8.75 16.16 17.13
N TYR A 154 -9.89 16.08 17.82
CA TYR A 154 -10.32 14.84 18.47
C TYR A 154 -10.46 13.71 17.45
N THR A 155 -11.07 13.97 16.29
CA THR A 155 -11.27 12.98 15.23
C THR A 155 -9.92 12.46 14.69
N ALA A 156 -8.94 13.34 14.49
CA ALA A 156 -7.59 12.96 14.05
C ALA A 156 -6.87 12.11 15.10
N ALA A 157 -6.91 12.52 16.38
CA ALA A 157 -6.30 11.76 17.47
C ALA A 157 -6.96 10.39 17.69
N ASN A 158 -8.29 10.35 17.67
CA ASN A 158 -9.06 9.13 17.86
C ASN A 158 -8.80 8.15 16.70
N TYR A 159 -8.72 8.66 15.47
CA TYR A 159 -8.33 7.85 14.32
C TYR A 159 -6.96 7.22 14.49
N MET A 160 -5.94 8.01 14.89
CA MET A 160 -4.59 7.49 15.07
C MET A 160 -4.49 6.49 16.23
N LEU A 161 -5.22 6.71 17.32
CA LEU A 161 -5.33 5.75 18.43
C LEU A 161 -6.02 4.45 18.00
N GLY A 162 -7.02 4.52 17.13
CA GLY A 162 -7.63 3.33 16.52
C GLY A 162 -6.67 2.54 15.61
N GLU A 163 -5.61 3.18 15.11
CA GLU A 163 -4.53 2.56 14.33
C GLU A 163 -3.35 2.08 15.18
N TRP A 164 -3.35 2.37 16.48
CA TRP A 164 -2.17 2.30 17.33
C TRP A 164 -1.47 0.92 17.31
N LYS A 165 -2.25 -0.17 17.45
CA LYS A 165 -1.69 -1.53 17.40
C LYS A 165 -0.99 -1.83 16.08
N GLY A 166 -1.56 -1.38 14.96
CA GLY A 166 -0.96 -1.56 13.64
C GLY A 166 0.27 -0.67 13.42
N LEU A 167 0.34 0.51 14.06
CA LEU A 167 1.53 1.36 14.07
C LEU A 167 2.65 0.77 14.92
N GLU A 168 2.33 0.21 16.09
CA GLU A 168 3.31 -0.50 16.93
C GLU A 168 3.90 -1.73 16.21
N ASN A 169 3.07 -2.46 15.47
CA ASN A 169 3.51 -3.63 14.69
C ASN A 169 4.58 -3.31 13.65
N ILE A 170 4.72 -2.05 13.19
CA ILE A 170 5.78 -1.65 12.25
C ILE A 170 7.17 -1.98 12.81
N PHE A 171 7.36 -1.78 14.11
CA PHE A 171 8.64 -1.96 14.80
C PHE A 171 8.89 -3.40 15.27
N SER A 172 8.04 -4.35 14.85
CA SER A 172 8.24 -5.79 15.09
C SER A 172 9.16 -6.44 14.05
N SER A 173 9.41 -5.78 12.90
CA SER A 173 10.28 -6.28 11.83
C SER A 173 11.10 -5.17 11.19
N GLY A 174 12.31 -5.50 10.72
CA GLY A 174 13.18 -4.58 9.99
C GLY A 174 12.69 -4.27 8.58
N ILE A 175 11.84 -5.10 7.97
CA ILE A 175 11.46 -4.96 6.55
C ILE A 175 10.18 -4.14 6.32
N TYR A 176 9.32 -4.00 7.34
CA TYR A 176 8.09 -3.21 7.21
C TYR A 176 8.42 -1.75 6.97
N LYS A 177 7.53 -0.98 6.35
CA LYS A 177 7.76 0.44 6.08
C LYS A 177 6.97 1.31 7.06
N LEU A 178 7.35 2.56 7.26
CA LEU A 178 6.53 3.50 8.04
C LEU A 178 5.23 3.87 7.29
N ASP A 179 5.22 3.71 5.96
CA ASP A 179 4.11 4.10 5.11
C ASP A 179 3.87 3.16 3.92
N THR A 180 2.78 3.42 3.20
CA THR A 180 2.32 2.69 2.01
C THR A 180 2.65 3.43 0.71
N ASN A 181 3.59 4.38 0.73
CA ASN A 181 3.85 5.26 -0.42
C ASN A 181 4.31 4.48 -1.66
N THR A 182 4.93 3.31 -1.49
CA THR A 182 5.35 2.47 -2.63
C THR A 182 4.15 2.02 -3.46
N ILE A 183 3.13 1.43 -2.83
CA ILE A 183 1.92 0.98 -3.57
C ILE A 183 1.13 2.18 -4.12
N GLU A 184 1.10 3.31 -3.41
CA GLU A 184 0.45 4.53 -3.89
C GLU A 184 1.15 5.09 -5.15
N ARG A 185 2.48 5.09 -5.17
CA ARG A 185 3.26 5.45 -6.37
C ARG A 185 2.97 4.51 -7.53
N LEU A 186 2.87 3.20 -7.26
CA LEU A 186 2.51 2.21 -8.28
C LEU A 186 1.09 2.43 -8.83
N ASN A 187 0.12 2.75 -7.98
CA ASN A 187 -1.26 3.07 -8.39
C ASN A 187 -1.36 4.31 -9.29
N ARG A 188 -0.36 5.20 -9.28
CA ARG A 188 -0.33 6.35 -10.19
C ARG A 188 -0.21 5.92 -11.65
N TYR A 189 0.50 4.82 -11.95
CA TYR A 189 0.66 4.34 -13.33
C TYR A 189 -0.68 3.94 -13.95
N ILE A 190 -1.48 3.16 -13.21
CA ILE A 190 -2.79 2.74 -13.71
C ILE A 190 -3.75 3.93 -13.80
N SER A 191 -3.67 4.86 -12.85
CA SER A 191 -4.51 6.06 -12.81
C SER A 191 -4.22 7.01 -13.99
N LEU A 192 -2.94 7.15 -14.38
CA LEU A 192 -2.55 7.89 -15.58
C LEU A 192 -2.97 7.17 -16.86
N SER A 193 -2.75 5.85 -16.92
CA SER A 193 -3.12 5.08 -18.10
C SER A 193 -4.60 5.09 -18.39
N ARG A 194 -5.46 5.01 -17.35
CA ARG A 194 -6.92 5.10 -17.50
C ARG A 194 -7.38 6.37 -18.20
N ARG A 195 -6.64 7.47 -18.11
CA ARG A 195 -6.97 8.74 -18.79
C ARG A 195 -6.53 8.76 -20.25
N ASN A 196 -5.53 7.95 -20.60
CA ASN A 196 -4.81 8.02 -21.87
C ASN A 196 -4.94 6.72 -22.70
N SER A 197 -5.83 5.81 -22.31
CA SER A 197 -5.92 4.48 -22.90
C SER A 197 -7.35 4.02 -23.11
N LEU A 198 -7.62 3.52 -24.31
CA LEU A 198 -8.87 2.86 -24.68
C LEU A 198 -9.05 1.49 -24.00
N PHE A 199 -8.00 0.96 -23.33
CA PHE A 199 -8.06 -0.35 -22.67
C PHE A 199 -8.97 -0.38 -21.43
N PHE A 200 -9.33 0.77 -20.85
CA PHE A 200 -10.16 0.82 -19.63
C PHE A 200 -11.64 1.18 -19.90
N VAL A 201 -12.13 0.88 -21.11
CA VAL A 201 -13.51 1.19 -21.53
C VAL A 201 -14.46 -0.02 -21.34
N SER A 202 -13.93 -1.21 -21.01
CA SER A 202 -14.74 -2.42 -20.74
C SER A 202 -14.17 -3.26 -19.60
N HIS A 203 -15.01 -4.10 -18.99
CA HIS A 203 -14.58 -5.07 -17.95
C HIS A 203 -13.40 -5.93 -18.40
N ARG A 204 -13.48 -6.54 -19.59
CA ARG A 204 -12.39 -7.35 -20.17
C ARG A 204 -11.12 -6.54 -20.39
N GLY A 205 -11.28 -5.28 -20.79
CA GLY A 205 -10.16 -4.35 -20.94
C GLY A 205 -9.49 -4.05 -19.59
N ALA A 206 -10.28 -3.82 -18.55
CA ALA A 206 -9.79 -3.58 -17.19
C ALA A 206 -9.04 -4.80 -16.62
N GLU A 207 -9.54 -6.02 -16.85
CA GLU A 207 -8.87 -7.27 -16.48
C GLU A 207 -7.51 -7.41 -17.17
N ARG A 208 -7.47 -7.24 -18.50
CA ARG A 208 -6.22 -7.29 -19.28
C ARG A 208 -5.25 -6.21 -18.85
N GLY A 209 -5.75 -5.00 -18.61
CA GLY A 209 -4.98 -3.87 -18.09
C GLY A 209 -4.36 -4.20 -16.73
N ALA A 210 -5.13 -4.79 -15.81
CA ALA A 210 -4.62 -5.21 -14.50
C ALA A 210 -3.47 -6.24 -14.63
N ILE A 211 -3.61 -7.24 -15.52
CA ILE A 211 -2.54 -8.22 -15.78
C ILE A 211 -1.29 -7.53 -16.33
N PHE A 212 -1.44 -6.70 -17.37
CA PHE A 212 -0.32 -5.99 -17.97
C PHE A 212 0.41 -5.10 -16.97
N TYR A 213 -0.33 -4.29 -16.20
CA TYR A 213 0.27 -3.40 -15.20
C TYR A 213 0.90 -4.17 -14.03
N SER A 214 0.41 -5.36 -13.69
CA SER A 214 1.07 -6.22 -12.70
C SER A 214 2.49 -6.58 -13.15
N LEU A 215 2.64 -7.02 -14.39
CA LEU A 215 3.94 -7.38 -14.95
C LEU A 215 4.83 -6.15 -15.16
N ALA A 216 4.31 -5.09 -15.78
CA ALA A 216 5.08 -3.90 -16.10
C ALA A 216 5.57 -3.17 -14.84
N CYS A 217 4.72 -3.02 -13.81
CA CYS A 217 5.13 -2.42 -12.54
C CYS A 217 6.14 -3.31 -11.79
N SER A 218 5.98 -4.63 -11.84
CA SER A 218 6.94 -5.56 -11.25
C SER A 218 8.32 -5.49 -11.95
N CYS A 219 8.36 -5.43 -13.28
CA CYS A 219 9.61 -5.21 -14.02
C CYS A 219 10.27 -3.92 -13.59
N ARG A 220 9.50 -2.83 -13.50
CA ARG A 220 10.01 -1.53 -13.05
C ARG A 220 10.60 -1.57 -11.64
N LEU A 221 9.97 -2.28 -10.71
CA LEU A 221 10.46 -2.45 -9.34
C LEU A 221 11.76 -3.25 -9.29
N GLY A 222 11.91 -4.24 -10.18
CA GLY A 222 13.13 -5.04 -10.33
C GLY A 222 14.22 -4.43 -11.22
N GLY A 223 14.01 -3.23 -11.78
CA GLY A 223 14.96 -2.63 -12.73
C GLY A 223 15.05 -3.35 -14.08
N ILE A 224 14.04 -4.14 -14.43
CA ILE A 224 13.97 -4.95 -15.65
C ILE A 224 13.35 -4.13 -16.80
N ASN A 225 13.90 -4.27 -18.00
CA ASN A 225 13.28 -3.73 -19.20
C ASN A 225 11.97 -4.50 -19.51
N SER A 226 10.83 -3.86 -19.29
CA SER A 226 9.52 -4.48 -19.46
C SER A 226 9.27 -4.99 -20.89
N PHE A 227 9.83 -4.35 -21.92
CA PHE A 227 9.66 -4.81 -23.30
C PHE A 227 10.41 -6.13 -23.53
N GLU A 228 11.69 -6.20 -23.15
CA GLU A 228 12.48 -7.41 -23.26
C GLU A 228 11.86 -8.58 -22.48
N TYR A 229 11.44 -8.32 -21.24
CA TYR A 229 10.75 -9.29 -20.40
C TYR A 229 9.47 -9.82 -21.06
N LEU A 230 8.59 -8.92 -21.54
CA LEU A 230 7.31 -9.32 -22.12
C LEU A 230 7.52 -10.11 -23.42
N SER A 231 8.43 -9.67 -24.29
CA SER A 231 8.76 -10.38 -25.53
C SER A 231 9.25 -11.80 -25.25
N ASP A 232 10.17 -11.96 -24.30
CA ASP A 232 10.72 -13.26 -23.92
C ASP A 232 9.67 -14.17 -23.27
N VAL A 233 8.92 -13.66 -22.29
CA VAL A 233 7.93 -14.46 -21.55
C VAL A 233 6.75 -14.86 -22.43
N ILE A 234 6.28 -14.03 -23.36
CA ILE A 234 5.22 -14.40 -24.30
C ILE A 234 5.69 -15.56 -25.20
N ASN A 235 6.91 -15.49 -25.73
CA ASN A 235 7.46 -16.56 -26.57
C ASN A 235 7.64 -17.86 -25.78
N LYS A 236 8.18 -17.77 -24.56
CA LYS A 236 8.31 -18.93 -23.65
C LYS A 236 6.96 -19.52 -23.31
N ALA A 237 5.98 -18.69 -22.95
CA ALA A 237 4.62 -19.14 -22.62
C ALA A 237 3.93 -19.82 -23.81
N ALA A 238 4.09 -19.29 -25.03
CA ALA A 238 3.53 -19.89 -26.24
C ALA A 238 4.14 -21.26 -26.57
N SER A 239 5.39 -21.52 -26.14
CA SER A 239 6.06 -22.82 -26.33
C SER A 239 5.71 -23.87 -25.25
N LEU A 240 5.02 -23.47 -24.18
CA LEU A 240 4.67 -24.36 -23.08
C LEU A 240 3.42 -25.19 -23.40
N PRO A 241 3.37 -26.49 -23.03
CA PRO A 241 2.18 -27.31 -23.18
C PRO A 241 0.94 -26.73 -22.46
N PRO A 242 -0.29 -26.95 -22.97
CA PRO A 242 -1.52 -26.45 -22.34
C PRO A 242 -1.74 -26.90 -20.89
N ASP A 243 -1.23 -28.08 -20.51
CA ASP A 243 -1.32 -28.68 -19.17
C ASP A 243 -0.16 -28.26 -18.23
N THR A 244 0.61 -27.24 -18.63
CA THR A 244 1.73 -26.73 -17.84
C THR A 244 1.28 -26.26 -16.46
N SER A 245 1.95 -26.78 -15.42
CA SER A 245 1.67 -26.41 -14.03
C SER A 245 1.99 -24.94 -13.73
N LEU A 246 1.26 -24.37 -12.76
CA LEU A 246 1.49 -22.99 -12.30
C LEU A 246 2.91 -22.73 -11.78
N GLU A 247 3.58 -23.76 -11.24
CA GLU A 247 4.97 -23.66 -10.78
C GLU A 247 5.95 -23.32 -11.91
N LYS A 248 5.69 -23.79 -13.14
CA LYS A 248 6.49 -23.41 -14.30
C LYS A 248 6.26 -21.94 -14.66
N TYR A 249 5.01 -21.47 -14.64
CA TYR A 249 4.70 -20.05 -14.85
C TYR A 249 5.25 -19.15 -13.75
N ARG A 250 5.34 -19.63 -12.50
CA ARG A 250 5.94 -18.90 -11.38
C ARG A 250 7.40 -18.52 -11.66
N ASN A 251 8.13 -19.36 -12.39
CA ASN A 251 9.52 -19.10 -12.79
C ASN A 251 9.65 -18.12 -13.96
N LEU A 252 8.54 -17.73 -14.58
CA LEU A 252 8.51 -16.69 -15.62
C LEU A 252 8.21 -15.30 -15.05
N LEU A 253 7.89 -15.16 -13.77
CA LEU A 253 7.61 -13.85 -13.16
C LEU A 253 8.86 -12.96 -13.08
N PRO A 254 8.70 -11.63 -13.04
CA PRO A 254 9.83 -10.69 -13.12
C PRO A 254 10.88 -10.89 -12.03
N ASP A 255 10.49 -11.29 -10.83
CA ASP A 255 11.40 -11.50 -9.69
C ASP A 255 12.38 -12.68 -9.88
N LYS A 256 12.05 -13.62 -10.79
CA LYS A 256 12.89 -14.77 -11.15
C LYS A 256 13.46 -14.67 -12.56
N TRP A 257 13.13 -13.61 -13.28
CA TRP A 257 13.56 -13.43 -14.65
C TRP A 257 15.03 -13.01 -14.70
N SER A 258 15.80 -13.67 -15.57
CA SER A 258 17.16 -13.29 -15.91
C SER A 258 17.28 -13.19 -17.43
N LYS A 259 17.96 -12.14 -17.89
CA LYS A 259 18.32 -12.00 -19.29
C LYS A 259 19.35 -13.10 -19.60
N LYS A 260 18.95 -14.05 -20.46
CA LYS A 260 19.88 -15.03 -21.02
C LYS A 260 20.79 -14.36 -22.04
#